data_AF-A0A318B6L0-F1
#
_entry.id   AF-A0A318B6L0-F1
#
_cell.length_a   1.000
_cell.length_b   1.000
_cell.length_c   1.000
_cell.angle_alpha   90.00
_cell.angle_beta   90.00
_cell.angle_gamma   90.00
#
_symmetry.space_group_name_H-M   'P 1'
#
loop_
_entity.id
_entity.type
_entity.pdbx_description
1 polymer ?
#
loop_
_entity_poly.entity_id
_entity_poly.type
_entity_poly.pdbx_seq_one_letter_code
_entity_poly.pdbx_strand_id
1 'polypeptide(L)' 'MSGGDLSAFQNLSDAKVAAYLDSRSAELGLRIPENCRAGVAENLALLRDQTALFCDALGGLTDADAPAEPFTP' A
#
# COMPACT_ATOMS: atom_id res chain seq x y z
N MET A 1 -3.83 14.06 2.29
CA MET A 1 -4.12 12.63 2.50
C MET A 1 -3.38 12.23 3.76
N SER A 2 -4.11 11.97 4.85
CA SER A 2 -3.53 11.72 6.17
C SER A 2 -2.76 10.39 6.18
N GLY A 3 -1.57 10.34 6.81
CA GLY A 3 -0.70 9.16 6.88
C GLY A 3 -1.30 7.91 7.54
N GLY A 4 -2.54 7.99 8.07
CA GLY A 4 -3.24 6.86 8.69
C GLY A 4 -3.64 5.72 7.73
N ASP A 5 -3.83 5.99 6.43
CA ASP A 5 -4.26 4.96 5.47
C ASP A 5 -3.14 3.94 5.15
N LEU A 6 -1.88 4.36 5.19
CA LEU A 6 -0.73 3.50 4.86
C LEU A 6 -0.39 2.53 5.98
N SER A 7 -0.47 2.97 7.25
CA SER A 7 -0.25 2.09 8.40
C SER A 7 -1.35 1.02 8.51
N ALA A 8 -2.58 1.32 8.09
CA ALA A 8 -3.66 0.34 8.02
C ALA A 8 -3.40 -0.74 6.94
N PHE A 9 -2.87 -0.35 5.77
CA PHE A 9 -2.55 -1.26 4.67
C PHE A 9 -1.38 -2.21 5.00
N GLN A 10 -0.34 -1.71 5.66
CA GLN A 10 0.83 -2.52 6.06
C GLN A 10 0.47 -3.65 7.04
N ASN A 11 -0.59 -3.48 7.83
CA ASN A 11 -1.05 -4.44 8.83
C ASN A 11 -2.09 -5.45 8.31
N LEU A 12 -2.37 -5.48 7.00
CA LEU A 12 -3.33 -6.42 6.42
C LEU A 12 -2.70 -7.80 6.23
N SER A 13 -3.43 -8.86 6.55
CA SER A 13 -3.13 -10.21 6.07
C SER A 13 -3.48 -10.34 4.58
N ASP A 14 -3.01 -11.38 3.90
CA ASP A 14 -3.25 -11.55 2.46
C ASP A 14 -4.75 -11.62 2.11
N ALA A 15 -5.54 -12.29 2.97
CA ALA A 15 -7.01 -12.29 2.84
C ALA A 15 -7.62 -10.88 2.97
N LYS A 16 -6.99 -10.00 3.73
CA LYS A 16 -7.41 -8.60 3.86
C LYS A 16 -6.91 -7.71 2.71
N VAL A 17 -5.87 -8.11 1.98
CA VAL A 17 -5.39 -7.39 0.77
C VAL A 17 -6.44 -7.47 -0.35
N ALA A 18 -7.11 -8.61 -0.52
CA ALA A 18 -8.20 -8.74 -1.49
C ALA A 18 -9.39 -7.81 -1.16
N ALA A 19 -9.79 -7.74 0.12
CA ALA A 19 -10.84 -6.83 0.56
C ALA A 19 -10.44 -5.34 0.41
N TYR A 20 -9.17 -5.02 0.68
CA TYR A 20 -8.62 -3.69 0.44
C TYR A 20 -8.66 -3.32 -1.05
N LEU A 21 -8.27 -4.23 -1.94
CA LEU A 21 -8.36 -4.02 -3.39
C LEU A 21 -9.78 -3.66 -3.81
N ASP A 22 -10.79 -4.40 -3.31
CA ASP A 22 -12.19 -4.15 -3.65
C ASP A 22 -12.66 -2.77 -3.15
N SER A 23 -12.40 -2.45 -1.88
CA SER A 23 -12.79 -1.14 -1.30
C SER A 23 -12.09 0.01 -2.03
N ARG A 24 -10.78 -0.10 -2.23
CA ARG A 24 -9.97 0.98 -2.78
C ARG A 24 -10.25 1.20 -4.27
N SER A 25 -10.46 0.13 -5.03
CA SER A 25 -10.85 0.25 -6.44
C SER A 25 -12.22 0.91 -6.58
N ALA A 26 -13.18 0.59 -5.71
CA ALA A 26 -14.49 1.25 -5.68
C ALA A 26 -14.39 2.75 -5.32
N GLU A 27 -13.62 3.10 -4.29
CA GLU A 27 -13.37 4.50 -3.90
C GLU A 27 -12.74 5.32 -5.03
N LEU A 28 -11.84 4.72 -5.81
CA LEU A 28 -11.15 5.36 -6.93
C LEU A 28 -11.95 5.32 -8.24
N GLY A 29 -13.12 4.66 -8.26
CA GLY A 29 -13.91 4.45 -9.48
C GLY A 29 -13.21 3.59 -10.54
N LEU A 30 -12.26 2.75 -10.12
CA LEU A 30 -11.49 1.87 -11.00
C LEU A 30 -12.17 0.51 -11.11
N ARG A 31 -12.37 0.04 -12.35
CA ARG A 31 -12.85 -1.32 -12.60
C ARG A 31 -11.66 -2.23 -12.90
N ILE A 32 -11.37 -3.13 -11.97
CA ILE A 32 -10.37 -4.18 -12.17
C ILE A 32 -11.02 -5.32 -13.00
N PRO A 33 -10.47 -5.69 -14.16
CA PRO A 33 -10.95 -6.86 -14.89
C PRO A 33 -10.81 -8.13 -14.06
N GLU A 34 -11.81 -9.02 -14.09
CA GLU A 34 -11.83 -10.22 -13.24
C GLU A 34 -10.59 -11.10 -13.45
N ASN A 35 -10.15 -11.25 -14.69
CA ASN A 35 -8.95 -12.02 -15.04
C ASN A 35 -7.64 -11.40 -14.52
N CYS A 36 -7.64 -10.12 -14.14
CA CYS A 36 -6.48 -9.43 -13.58
C CYS A 36 -6.50 -9.40 -12.05
N ARG A 37 -7.64 -9.69 -11.42
CA ARG A 37 -7.86 -9.44 -9.98
C ARG A 37 -6.87 -10.16 -9.08
N ALA A 38 -6.57 -11.42 -9.37
CA ALA A 38 -5.59 -12.21 -8.63
C ALA A 38 -4.18 -11.58 -8.69
N GLY A 39 -3.70 -11.23 -9.90
CA GLY A 39 -2.39 -10.61 -10.07
C GLY A 39 -2.28 -9.22 -9.43
N VAL A 40 -3.37 -8.45 -9.41
CA VAL A 40 -3.39 -7.16 -8.68
C VAL A 40 -3.31 -7.38 -7.18
N ALA A 41 -4.02 -8.36 -6.63
CA ALA A 41 -3.93 -8.70 -5.21
C ALA A 41 -2.53 -9.18 -4.80
N GLU A 42 -1.90 -10.01 -5.62
CA GLU A 42 -0.51 -10.49 -5.42
C GLU A 42 0.49 -9.32 -5.43
N ASN A 43 0.37 -8.40 -6.39
CA ASN A 43 1.23 -7.22 -6.45
C ASN A 43 1.08 -6.32 -5.23
N LEU A 44 -0.16 -6.14 -4.74
CA LEU A 44 -0.42 -5.37 -3.52
C LEU A 44 0.19 -6.04 -2.28
N ALA A 45 0.13 -7.37 -2.18
CA ALA A 45 0.79 -8.10 -1.10
C ALA A 45 2.32 -7.95 -1.17
N LEU A 46 2.91 -8.05 -2.36
CA LEU A 46 4.35 -7.83 -2.56
C LEU A 46 4.78 -6.41 -2.14
N LEU A 47 4.04 -5.39 -2.57
CA LEU A 47 4.31 -4.00 -2.20
C LEU A 47 4.21 -3.76 -0.69
N ARG A 48 3.23 -4.40 -0.03
CA ARG A 48 3.09 -4.38 1.43
C ARG A 48 4.34 -4.94 2.10
N ASP A 49 4.78 -6.12 1.68
CA ASP A 49 5.93 -6.82 2.28
C ASP A 49 7.24 -6.05 2.06
N GLN A 50 7.43 -5.50 0.86
CA GLN A 50 8.58 -4.63 0.57
C GLN A 50 8.58 -3.38 1.44
N THR A 51 7.42 -2.76 1.63
CA THR A 51 7.28 -1.58 2.48
C THR A 51 7.63 -1.92 3.93
N ALA A 52 7.13 -3.04 4.45
CA ALA A 52 7.47 -3.52 5.80
C ALA A 52 8.99 -3.75 5.95
N LEU A 53 9.62 -4.38 4.96
CA LEU A 53 11.07 -4.61 4.95
C LEU A 53 11.85 -3.29 5.00
N PHE A 54 11.48 -2.29 4.19
CA PHE A 54 12.17 -1.00 4.18
C PHE A 54 11.94 -0.20 5.47
N CYS A 55 10.71 -0.19 6.01
CA CYS A 55 10.44 0.45 7.29
C CYS A 55 11.25 -0.20 8.43
N ASP A 56 11.35 -1.53 8.47
CA ASP A 56 12.18 -2.21 9.47
C ASP A 56 13.67 -1.84 9.31
N ALA A 57 14.20 -1.88 8.08
CA ALA A 57 15.60 -1.56 7.79
C ALA A 57 15.98 -0.10 8.10
N LEU A 58 15.02 0.83 8.03
CA LEU A 58 15.21 2.25 8.32
C LEU A 58 14.94 2.62 9.79
N GLY A 59 14.62 1.65 10.66
CA GLY A 59 14.39 1.89 12.09
C GLY A 59 12.97 2.33 12.45
N GLY A 60 11.98 2.00 11.61
CA GLY A 60 10.57 2.32 11.77
C GLY A 60 10.00 3.10 10.57
N LEU A 61 8.75 3.57 10.69
CA LEU A 61 8.25 4.60 9.78
C LEU A 61 9.18 5.81 9.96
N THR A 62 10.06 6.05 8.98
CA THR A 62 10.62 7.39 8.73
C THR A 62 9.48 8.37 8.96
N ASP A 63 9.69 9.34 9.86
CA ASP A 63 8.67 10.29 10.32
C ASP A 63 7.67 10.55 9.18
N ALA A 64 6.44 10.05 9.35
CA ALA A 64 5.46 10.03 8.26
C ALA A 64 5.09 11.46 7.81
N ASP A 65 5.42 12.45 8.65
CA ASP A 65 5.27 13.86 8.41
C ASP A 65 6.58 14.54 7.95
N ALA A 66 7.68 13.79 7.80
CA ALA A 66 8.91 14.31 7.23
C ALA A 66 8.64 14.81 5.80
N PRO A 67 9.02 16.06 5.49
CA PRO A 67 8.81 16.60 4.15
C PRO A 67 9.64 15.80 3.14
N ALA A 68 8.99 15.40 2.04
CA ALA A 68 9.71 14.85 0.90
C ALA A 68 10.80 15.84 0.47
N GLU A 69 12.04 15.35 0.31
CA GLU A 69 13.11 16.21 -0.18
C GLU A 69 12.76 16.75 -1.57
N PRO A 70 12.92 18.06 -1.82
CA PRO A 70 12.66 18.62 -3.13
C PRO A 70 13.66 18.06 -4.14
N PHE A 71 13.15 17.51 -5.24
CA PHE A 71 14.00 17.13 -6.36
C PHE A 71 14.69 18.37 -6.95
N THR A 72 16.02 18.33 -7.02
CA THR A 72 16.83 19.37 -7.69
C THR A 72 17.45 18.74 -8.95
N PRO A 73 17.05 19.16 -10.16
CA PRO A 73 17.56 18.60 -11.42
C PRO A 73 19.04 18.88 -11.67
#